data_AF-A0A1F7CP97-F1
#
_entry.id   AF-A0A1F7CP97-F1
#
_cell.length_a   1.000
_cell.length_b   1.000
_cell.length_c   1.000
_cell.angle_alpha   90.00
_cell.angle_beta   90.00
_cell.angle_gamma   90.00
#
_symmetry.space_group_name_H-M   'P 1'
#
loop_
_entity.id
_entity.type
_entity.pdbx_description
1 polymer ?
#
loop_
_entity_poly.entity_id
_entity_poly.type
_entity_poly.pdbx_seq_one_letter_code
_entity_poly.pdbx_strand_id
1 'polypeptide(L)'
;MTKLDSALSKVQNLYVLQVHLWNVLDAKNLSPAMRNEAKKQLREFASLLRSADWHVMGGEDVYTALKQMQADVARKLKGRGTISQKPSVRGRAGKKR
;
A
#
# COMPACT_ATOMS: atom_id res chain seq x y z
N MET A 1 13.91 24.49 -9.77
CA MET A 1 13.39 23.37 -8.95
C MET A 1 14.55 22.46 -8.59
N THR A 2 14.90 22.39 -7.32
CA THR A 2 16.01 21.54 -6.88
C THR A 2 15.58 20.07 -6.90
N LYS A 3 16.53 19.13 -7.01
CA LYS A 3 16.24 17.68 -6.93
C LYS A 3 15.51 17.33 -5.63
N LEU A 4 15.74 18.11 -4.58
CA LEU A 4 15.13 17.98 -3.27
C LEU A 4 13.65 18.38 -3.31
N ASP A 5 13.29 19.49 -3.95
CA ASP A 5 11.88 19.89 -4.15
C ASP A 5 11.08 18.82 -4.92
N SER A 6 11.70 18.22 -5.94
CA SER A 6 11.05 17.16 -6.73
C SER A 6 10.87 15.87 -5.92
N ALA A 7 11.85 15.51 -5.08
CA ALA A 7 11.73 14.38 -4.17
C ALA A 7 10.65 14.62 -3.09
N LEU A 8 10.63 15.81 -2.49
CA LEU A 8 9.66 16.20 -1.48
C LEU A 8 8.23 16.22 -2.04
N SER A 9 8.05 16.73 -3.26
CA SER A 9 6.74 16.71 -3.94
C SER A 9 6.26 15.28 -4.23
N LYS A 10 7.16 14.36 -4.60
CA LYS A 10 6.82 12.93 -4.78
C LYS A 10 6.41 12.28 -3.46
N VAL A 11 7.13 12.58 -2.39
CA VAL A 11 6.82 12.09 -1.03
C VAL A 11 5.47 12.64 -0.57
N GLN A 12 5.21 13.93 -0.77
CA GLN A 12 3.93 14.56 -0.47
C GLN A 12 2.78 13.90 -1.24
N ASN A 13 2.91 13.72 -2.55
CA ASN A 13 1.89 13.03 -3.36
C ASN A 13 1.65 11.60 -2.88
N LEU A 14 2.69 10.92 -2.43
CA LEU A 14 2.59 9.57 -1.87
C LEU A 14 1.79 9.56 -0.57
N TYR A 15 2.03 10.52 0.34
CA TYR A 15 1.26 10.65 1.57
C TYR A 15 -0.22 10.99 1.31
N VAL A 16 -0.51 11.85 0.33
CA VAL A 16 -1.89 12.15 -0.07
C VAL A 16 -2.59 10.87 -0.58
N LEU A 17 -1.93 10.12 -1.46
CA LEU A 17 -2.46 8.84 -1.97
C LEU A 17 -2.64 7.81 -0.84
N GLN A 18 -1.75 7.78 0.15
CA GLN A 18 -1.88 6.94 1.33
C GLN A 18 -3.19 7.22 2.09
N VAL A 19 -3.52 8.49 2.34
CA VAL A 19 -4.75 8.87 3.06
C VAL A 19 -5.99 8.42 2.27
N HIS A 20 -6.00 8.60 0.95
CA HIS A 20 -7.08 8.11 0.10
C HIS A 20 -7.23 6.58 0.14
N LEU A 21 -6.12 5.85 0.10
CA LEU A 21 -6.12 4.40 0.22
C LEU A 21 -6.58 3.92 1.60
N TRP A 22 -6.30 4.69 2.66
CA TRP A 22 -6.84 4.44 4.01
C TRP A 22 -8.35 4.63 4.07
N ASN A 23 -8.90 5.68 3.45
CA ASN A 23 -10.35 5.87 3.38
C ASN A 23 -11.04 4.71 2.63
N VAL A 24 -10.38 4.18 1.59
CA VAL A 24 -10.82 2.97 0.87
C VAL A 24 -10.74 1.74 1.78
N LEU A 25 -9.71 1.63 2.63
CA LEU A 25 -9.58 0.57 3.62
C LEU A 25 -10.58 0.68 4.78
N ASP A 26 -11.04 1.87 5.14
CA ASP A 26 -12.02 2.05 6.21
C ASP A 26 -13.46 1.90 5.70
N ALA A 27 -13.70 2.25 4.43
CA ALA A 27 -15.00 2.10 3.81
C ALA A 27 -15.53 0.65 3.92
N LYS A 28 -16.71 0.53 4.53
CA LYS A 28 -17.43 -0.75 4.70
C LYS A 28 -18.12 -1.20 3.40
N ASN A 29 -18.60 -0.25 2.59
CA ASN A 29 -19.24 -0.50 1.30
C ASN A 29 -18.55 0.29 0.20
N LEU A 30 -17.58 -0.33 -0.49
CA LEU A 30 -16.97 0.28 -1.65
C LEU A 30 -17.79 0.03 -2.91
N SER A 31 -18.29 1.12 -3.49
CA SER A 31 -18.87 1.12 -4.83
C SER A 31 -17.83 0.59 -5.86
N PRO A 32 -18.25 -0.14 -6.91
CA PRO A 32 -17.35 -0.60 -7.97
C PRO A 32 -16.53 0.53 -8.63
N ALA A 33 -17.08 1.75 -8.71
CA ALA A 33 -16.34 2.92 -9.18
C ALA A 33 -15.15 3.26 -8.25
N MET A 34 -15.40 3.35 -6.95
CA MET A 34 -14.36 3.62 -5.95
C MET A 34 -13.32 2.50 -5.86
N ARG A 35 -13.71 1.23 -6.08
CA ARG A 35 -12.76 0.12 -6.17
C ARG A 35 -11.82 0.26 -7.36
N ASN A 36 -12.33 0.69 -8.51
CA ASN A 36 -11.51 0.90 -9.70
C ASN A 36 -10.58 2.10 -9.54
N GLU A 37 -11.05 3.17 -8.91
CA GLU A 37 -10.25 4.34 -8.58
C GLU A 37 -9.15 4.01 -7.58
N ALA A 38 -9.49 3.31 -6.50
CA ALA A 38 -8.52 2.82 -5.52
C ALA A 38 -7.47 1.88 -6.15
N LYS A 39 -7.85 1.03 -7.13
CA LYS A 39 -6.88 0.22 -7.89
C LYS A 39 -5.93 1.07 -8.71
N LYS A 40 -6.41 2.18 -9.31
CA LYS A 40 -5.55 3.13 -10.03
C LYS A 40 -4.59 3.83 -9.07
N GLN A 41 -5.12 4.38 -7.98
CA GLN A 41 -4.36 5.04 -6.93
C GLN A 41 -3.32 4.09 -6.31
N LEU A 42 -3.65 2.82 -6.12
CA LEU A 42 -2.71 1.81 -5.62
C LEU A 42 -1.53 1.56 -6.56
N ARG A 43 -1.78 1.55 -7.88
CA ARG A 43 -0.73 1.39 -8.89
C ARG A 43 0.17 2.62 -8.95
N GLU A 44 -0.42 3.79 -8.85
CA GLU A 44 0.30 5.06 -8.83
C GLU A 44 1.14 5.20 -7.57
N PHE A 45 0.56 4.85 -6.42
CA PHE A 45 1.26 4.73 -5.14
C PHE A 45 2.43 3.75 -5.22
N ALA A 46 2.27 2.58 -5.84
CA ALA A 46 3.36 1.62 -6.05
C ALA A 46 4.52 2.20 -6.87
N SER A 47 4.17 2.94 -7.92
CA SER A 47 5.13 3.54 -8.84
C SER A 47 5.91 4.68 -8.16
N LEU A 48 5.19 5.53 -7.42
CA LEU A 48 5.77 6.62 -6.64
C LEU A 48 6.64 6.07 -5.52
N LEU A 49 6.22 5.02 -4.81
CA LEU A 49 6.96 4.42 -3.71
C LEU A 49 8.28 3.82 -4.20
N ARG A 50 8.26 3.18 -5.38
CA ARG A 50 9.49 2.66 -6.02
C ARG A 50 10.44 3.75 -6.49
N SER A 51 9.92 4.94 -6.79
CA SER A 51 10.68 6.09 -7.30
C SER A 51 11.03 7.11 -6.23
N ALA A 52 10.53 6.93 -5.01
CA ALA A 52 10.72 7.85 -3.91
C ALA A 52 11.93 7.43 -3.08
N ASP A 53 12.64 8.45 -2.60
CA ASP A 53 13.85 8.26 -1.83
C ASP A 53 13.49 8.08 -0.34
N TRP A 54 13.74 6.88 0.17
CA TRP A 54 13.49 6.44 1.54
C TRP A 54 14.19 7.34 2.58
N HIS A 55 15.34 7.93 2.23
CA HIS A 55 16.01 8.94 3.05
C HIS A 55 15.16 10.19 3.30
N VAL A 56 14.30 10.57 2.34
CA VAL A 56 13.46 11.77 2.41
C VAL A 56 12.07 11.45 2.97
N MET A 57 11.71 10.17 3.05
CA MET A 57 10.44 9.69 3.62
C MET A 57 10.44 9.58 5.15
N GLY A 58 11.59 9.74 5.81
CA GLY A 58 11.73 9.49 7.25
C GLY A 58 12.33 8.11 7.59
N GLY A 59 12.94 7.42 6.61
CA GLY A 59 13.70 6.20 6.81
C GLY A 59 13.06 4.93 6.26
N GLU A 60 13.74 3.81 6.47
CA GLU A 60 13.35 2.49 5.95
C GLU A 60 12.10 1.93 6.63
N ASP A 61 11.86 2.25 7.90
CA ASP A 61 10.67 1.83 8.64
C ASP A 61 9.39 2.39 8.00
N VAL A 62 9.41 3.66 7.62
CA VAL A 62 8.28 4.32 6.96
C VAL A 62 8.01 3.66 5.61
N TYR A 63 9.06 3.43 4.82
CA TYR A 63 8.96 2.73 3.54
C TYR A 63 8.36 1.33 3.69
N THR A 64 8.77 0.60 4.73
CA THR A 64 8.27 -0.75 5.01
C THR A 64 6.81 -0.75 5.43
N ALA A 65 6.39 0.20 6.28
CA ALA A 65 4.99 0.39 6.69
C ALA A 65 4.09 0.73 5.50
N LEU A 66 4.53 1.65 4.62
CA LEU A 66 3.80 2.04 3.41
C LEU A 66 3.60 0.85 2.46
N LYS A 67 4.62 -0.01 2.34
CA LYS A 67 4.57 -1.23 1.53
C LYS A 67 3.61 -2.28 2.10
N GLN A 68 3.55 -2.42 3.43
CA GLN A 68 2.57 -3.29 4.10
C GLN A 68 1.14 -2.80 3.88
N MET A 69 0.91 -1.50 4.06
CA MET A 69 -0.39 -0.87 3.82
C MET A 69 -0.84 -1.07 2.36
N GLN A 70 0.06 -0.89 1.40
CA GLN A 70 -0.23 -1.18 -0.02
C GLN A 70 -0.74 -2.63 -0.21
N ALA A 71 -0.11 -3.60 0.46
CA ALA A 71 -0.54 -4.99 0.40
C ALA A 71 -1.93 -5.20 1.04
N ASP A 72 -2.25 -4.50 2.13
CA ASP A 72 -3.57 -4.56 2.76
C ASP A 72 -4.67 -3.96 1.89
N VAL A 73 -4.43 -2.80 1.28
CA VAL A 73 -5.38 -2.18 0.35
C VAL A 73 -5.60 -3.12 -0.85
N ALA A 74 -4.54 -3.71 -1.39
CA ALA A 74 -4.62 -4.69 -2.47
C ALA A 74 -5.46 -5.91 -2.08
N ARG A 75 -5.28 -6.43 -0.86
CA ARG A 75 -6.06 -7.56 -0.31
C ARG A 75 -7.54 -7.20 -0.22
N LYS A 76 -7.87 -6.06 0.38
CA LYS A 76 -9.26 -5.59 0.54
C LYS A 76 -9.93 -5.32 -0.82
N LEU A 77 -9.20 -4.76 -1.79
CA LEU A 77 -9.70 -4.52 -3.16
C LEU A 77 -9.91 -5.80 -3.98
N LYS A 78 -9.16 -6.88 -3.69
CA LYS A 78 -9.29 -8.15 -4.41
C LYS A 78 -10.51 -8.97 -3.96
N GLY A 79 -11.26 -8.51 -2.97
CA GLY A 79 -12.46 -9.19 -2.46
C GLY A 79 -12.17 -10.54 -1.79
N ARG A 80 -10.88 -10.88 -1.59
CA ARG A 80 -10.49 -12.06 -0.82
C ARG A 80 -10.48 -11.72 0.66
N GLY A 81 -11.69 -11.72 1.21
CA GLY A 81 -11.92 -12.00 2.60
C GLY A 81 -11.52 -10.91 3.56
N THR A 82 -12.19 -10.95 4.69
CA THR A 82 -11.82 -10.36 5.97
C THR A 82 -10.32 -10.14 6.14
N ILE A 83 -9.97 -9.05 6.83
CA ILE A 83 -8.68 -8.89 7.51
C ILE A 83 -8.55 -10.10 8.46
N SER A 84 -8.06 -11.21 7.94
CA SER A 84 -7.69 -12.36 8.76
C SER A 84 -6.39 -11.93 9.42
N GLN A 85 -6.53 -11.44 10.65
CA GLN A 85 -5.49 -11.56 11.65
C GLN A 85 -5.01 -13.02 11.66
N LYS A 86 -3.91 -13.30 10.95
CA LYS A 86 -2.89 -14.27 11.33
C LYS A 86 -1.78 -14.29 10.27
N PRO A 87 -0.50 -14.20 10.68
CA PRO A 87 0.59 -14.49 9.78
C PRO A 87 0.47 -15.96 9.34
N SER A 88 0.25 -16.20 8.05
CA SER A 88 0.32 -17.53 7.47
C SER A 88 1.77 -17.99 7.50
N VAL A 89 2.14 -18.71 8.55
CA VAL A 89 3.40 -19.46 8.63
C VAL A 89 3.36 -20.52 7.55
N ARG A 90 4.10 -20.26 6.47
CA ARG A 90 4.39 -21.17 5.38
C ARG A 90 5.30 -22.30 5.90
N GLY A 91 4.71 -23.28 6.58
CA GLY A 91 5.37 -24.49 7.06
C GLY A 91 5.10 -25.67 6.12
N ARG A 92 6.16 -26.15 5.49
CA ARG A 92 6.21 -27.25 4.52
C ARG A 92 5.50 -28.53 4.99
N ALA A 93 4.82 -29.17 4.05
CA ALA A 93 4.34 -30.55 4.17
C ALA A 93 5.51 -31.51 4.49
N GLY A 94 5.40 -32.21 5.61
CA GLY A 94 6.24 -33.36 5.97
C GLY A 94 5.40 -34.63 5.95
N LYS A 95 5.39 -35.30 4.79
CA LYS A 95 4.87 -36.66 4.62
C LYS A 95 5.83 -37.63 5.33
N LYS A 96 5.36 -38.40 6.30
CA LYS A 96 5.97 -39.70 6.63
C LYS A 96 4.90 -40.74 6.88
N ARG A 97 5.08 -41.85 6.15
CA ARG A 97 4.41 -43.14 6.30
C ARG A 97 4.98 -43.85 7.52
#